data_AF-A0A3M8F4V9-F1
#
_entry.id   AF-A0A3M8F4V9-F1
#
_cell.length_a   1.000
_cell.length_b   1.000
_cell.length_c   1.000
_cell.angle_alpha   90.00
_cell.angle_beta   90.00
_cell.angle_gamma   90.00
#
_symmetry.space_group_name_H-M   'P 1'
#
loop_
_entity.id
_entity.type
_entity.pdbx_description
1 polymer ?
#
loop_
_entity_poly.entity_id
_entity_poly.type
_entity_poly.pdbx_seq_one_letter_code
_entity_poly.pdbx_strand_id
1 'polypeptide(L)'
;MSDTQRQPEIWLMGLGCEEERSATVRAYLEYAGYVVVCRNVADFGEGKPLGVVLDISPFSNDGWGILLDLKNNPTGREVPVLPVFLSQLGKVGGVFPVAGFFTLPIDPEYMMKKLTVLGLADDADTWDLQVMVISKRGEESVAKAITSLGFEVVNAYTGKEAVALATINRPFMVFCSVVLPDMSAFELMERFRLFPQVRNVPFFVLMKDTMKDGEKTALSRQVEHLVRKKELTREEFAAYLRRR
;
A
#
# COMPACT_ATOMS: atom_id res chain seq x y z
N MET A 1 3.78 -40.20 -1.74
CA MET A 1 3.48 -39.76 -0.35
C MET A 1 2.98 -38.33 -0.46
N SER A 2 1.86 -38.05 0.21
CA SER A 2 0.92 -36.96 -0.04
C SER A 2 1.54 -35.57 -0.12
N ASP A 3 1.51 -34.97 -1.31
CA ASP A 3 1.62 -33.52 -1.48
C ASP A 3 0.27 -32.93 -1.04
N THR A 4 0.16 -32.64 0.26
CA THR A 4 -1.01 -31.98 0.82
C THR A 4 -1.04 -30.57 0.24
N GLN A 5 -1.83 -30.34 -0.80
CA GLN A 5 -2.17 -29.02 -1.32
C GLN A 5 -2.57 -28.11 -0.16
N ARG A 6 -1.63 -27.36 0.40
CA ARG A 6 -1.93 -26.34 1.42
C ARG A 6 -2.83 -25.32 0.73
N GLN A 7 -4.02 -25.13 1.27
CA GLN A 7 -4.90 -24.06 0.82
C GLN A 7 -4.15 -22.72 0.94
N PRO A 8 -4.26 -21.82 -0.06
CA PRO A 8 -3.58 -20.53 -0.01
C PRO A 8 -4.07 -19.70 1.18
N GLU A 9 -3.15 -19.37 2.09
CA GLU A 9 -3.44 -18.64 3.32
C GLU A 9 -3.24 -17.13 3.14
N ILE A 10 -4.06 -16.32 3.81
CA ILE A 10 -3.77 -14.91 4.10
C ILE A 10 -3.13 -14.82 5.47
N TRP A 11 -1.99 -14.13 5.55
CA TRP A 11 -1.29 -13.94 6.81
C TRP A 11 -1.71 -12.64 7.48
N LEU A 12 -2.07 -12.70 8.77
CA LEU A 12 -2.32 -11.54 9.61
C LEU A 12 -1.07 -11.15 10.37
N MET A 13 -0.70 -9.88 10.30
CA MET A 13 0.46 -9.32 10.98
C MET A 13 0.13 -8.00 11.67
N GLY A 14 0.89 -7.65 12.71
CA GLY A 14 0.73 -6.39 13.46
C GLY A 14 -0.47 -6.34 14.40
N LEU A 15 -1.22 -7.44 14.56
CA LEU A 15 -2.52 -7.47 15.23
C LEU A 15 -2.55 -8.22 16.57
N GLY A 16 -1.52 -9.01 16.90
CA GLY A 16 -1.53 -9.93 18.04
C GLY A 16 -2.52 -11.09 17.84
N CYS A 17 -2.06 -12.35 17.84
CA CYS A 17 -2.88 -13.50 17.42
C CYS A 17 -4.18 -13.69 18.25
N GLU A 18 -4.13 -13.35 19.54
CA GLU A 18 -5.18 -13.55 20.53
C GLU A 18 -6.01 -12.28 20.84
N GLU A 19 -5.73 -11.16 20.17
CA GLU A 19 -6.47 -9.93 20.39
C GLU A 19 -7.84 -9.95 19.68
N GLU A 20 -8.84 -9.32 20.29
CA GLU A 20 -10.18 -9.10 19.70
C GLU A 20 -10.12 -8.44 18.31
N ARG A 21 -9.07 -7.66 18.07
CA ARG A 21 -8.77 -6.96 16.82
C ARG A 21 -8.40 -7.93 15.70
N SER A 22 -7.56 -8.92 16.01
CA SER A 22 -7.22 -10.04 15.12
C SER A 22 -8.48 -10.86 14.78
N ALA A 23 -9.32 -11.15 15.78
CA ALA A 23 -10.58 -11.88 15.57
C ALA A 23 -11.53 -11.14 14.61
N THR A 24 -11.60 -9.81 14.70
CA THR A 24 -12.45 -9.01 13.81
C THR A 24 -11.98 -9.08 12.37
N VAL A 25 -10.70 -8.83 12.09
CA VAL A 25 -10.17 -8.91 10.71
C VAL A 25 -10.25 -10.33 10.17
N ARG A 26 -9.97 -11.33 11.01
CA ARG A 26 -10.15 -12.75 10.66
C ARG A 26 -11.58 -13.03 10.20
N ALA A 27 -12.59 -12.60 10.96
CA ALA A 27 -13.98 -12.80 10.58
C ALA A 27 -14.36 -12.10 9.26
N TYR A 28 -13.78 -10.93 8.97
CA TYR A 28 -14.00 -10.22 7.70
C TYR A 28 -13.41 -10.98 6.50
N LEU A 29 -12.22 -11.56 6.68
CA LEU A 29 -11.51 -12.33 5.65
C LEU A 29 -12.13 -13.72 5.44
N GLU A 30 -12.53 -14.40 6.52
CA GLU A 30 -13.24 -15.68 6.45
C GLU A 30 -14.61 -15.51 5.79
N TYR A 31 -15.31 -14.39 6.06
CA TYR A 31 -16.53 -14.03 5.33
C TYR A 31 -16.28 -13.88 3.81
N ALA A 32 -15.08 -13.45 3.42
CA ALA A 32 -14.68 -13.37 2.02
C ALA A 32 -14.23 -14.72 1.42
N GLY A 33 -14.09 -15.78 2.23
CA GLY A 33 -13.76 -17.14 1.82
C GLY A 33 -12.27 -17.50 1.94
N TYR A 34 -11.46 -16.70 2.64
CA TYR A 34 -10.04 -16.96 2.80
C TYR A 34 -9.71 -17.76 4.07
N VAL A 35 -8.66 -18.58 4.00
CA VAL A 35 -8.03 -19.18 5.18
C VAL A 35 -7.04 -18.18 5.77
N VAL A 36 -7.15 -17.92 7.07
CA VAL A 36 -6.44 -16.82 7.72
C VAL A 36 -5.57 -17.33 8.86
N VAL A 37 -4.28 -17.03 8.81
CA VAL A 37 -3.31 -17.47 9.82
C VAL A 37 -2.51 -16.28 10.32
N CYS A 38 -2.33 -16.16 11.64
CA CYS A 38 -1.44 -15.13 12.19
C CYS A 38 0.02 -15.62 12.11
N ARG A 39 0.89 -14.81 11.52
CA ARG A 39 2.30 -15.13 11.26
C ARG A 39 3.17 -13.89 11.47
N ASN A 40 4.48 -14.07 11.50
CA ASN A 40 5.50 -13.03 11.58
C ASN A 40 6.40 -13.04 10.34
N VAL A 41 7.22 -12.00 10.18
CA VAL A 41 8.15 -11.89 9.04
C VAL A 41 9.17 -13.05 9.00
N ALA A 42 9.52 -13.62 10.15
CA ALA A 42 10.41 -14.77 10.24
C ALA A 42 9.84 -16.04 9.59
N ASP A 43 8.51 -16.15 9.49
CA ASP A 43 7.83 -17.35 8.99
C ASP A 43 7.89 -17.48 7.45
N PHE A 44 8.34 -16.45 6.73
CA PHE A 44 8.52 -16.48 5.27
C PHE A 44 9.56 -17.50 4.79
N GLY A 45 10.35 -18.09 5.69
CA GLY A 45 11.20 -19.24 5.39
C GLY A 45 10.45 -20.57 5.26
N GLU A 46 9.21 -20.65 5.77
CA GLU A 46 8.43 -21.89 5.88
C GLU A 46 7.29 -22.00 4.86
N GLY A 47 7.01 -20.92 4.11
CA GLY A 47 5.96 -20.87 3.09
C GLY A 47 5.74 -19.46 2.52
N LYS A 48 4.87 -19.36 1.49
CA LYS A 48 4.47 -18.09 0.86
C LYS A 48 2.94 -17.93 0.94
N PRO A 49 2.42 -16.91 1.63
CA PRO A 49 0.98 -16.65 1.64
C PRO A 49 0.50 -16.04 0.32
N LEU A 50 -0.81 -16.08 0.11
CA LEU A 50 -1.48 -15.35 -0.97
C LEU A 50 -1.31 -13.83 -0.81
N GLY A 51 -1.32 -13.37 0.44
CA GLY A 51 -1.15 -11.97 0.81
C GLY A 51 -1.02 -11.81 2.32
N VAL A 52 -0.55 -10.65 2.73
CA VAL A 52 -0.48 -10.22 4.14
C VAL A 52 -1.50 -9.11 4.36
N VAL A 53 -2.34 -9.24 5.38
CA VAL A 53 -3.10 -8.12 5.94
C VAL A 53 -2.36 -7.62 7.16
N LEU A 54 -1.94 -6.37 7.11
CA LEU A 54 -1.03 -5.77 8.08
C LEU A 54 -1.69 -4.56 8.73
N ASP A 55 -1.90 -4.61 10.04
CA ASP A 55 -2.34 -3.43 10.76
C ASP A 55 -1.21 -2.43 10.95
N ILE A 56 -1.38 -1.23 10.41
CA ILE A 56 -0.44 -0.10 10.51
C ILE A 56 -0.98 1.01 11.43
N SER A 57 -1.98 0.70 12.27
CA SER A 57 -2.52 1.65 13.25
C SER A 57 -1.58 1.92 14.43
N PRO A 58 -1.76 3.02 15.18
CA PRO A 58 -1.04 3.28 16.43
C PRO A 58 -1.22 2.20 17.50
N PHE A 59 -2.24 1.35 17.35
CA PHE A 59 -2.49 0.24 18.27
C PHE A 59 -1.88 -1.07 17.76
N SER A 60 -1.18 -1.06 16.62
CA SER A 60 -0.50 -2.24 16.09
C SER A 60 0.73 -2.61 16.93
N ASN A 61 1.10 -3.89 16.88
CA ASN A 61 2.36 -4.41 17.40
C ASN A 61 3.49 -4.14 16.38
N ASP A 62 3.79 -2.86 16.15
CA ASP A 62 4.76 -2.34 15.16
C ASP A 62 4.45 -2.65 13.69
N GLY A 63 3.25 -2.28 13.25
CA GLY A 63 2.80 -2.47 11.86
C GLY A 63 3.74 -1.90 10.80
N TRP A 64 4.34 -0.74 11.06
CA TRP A 64 5.26 -0.11 10.11
C TRP A 64 6.63 -0.77 10.09
N GLY A 65 7.19 -1.18 11.23
CA GLY A 65 8.42 -1.97 11.27
C GLY A 65 8.23 -3.28 10.53
N ILE A 66 7.12 -3.99 10.80
CA ILE A 66 6.78 -5.22 10.06
C ILE A 66 6.67 -4.97 8.56
N LEU A 67 6.07 -3.85 8.13
CA LEU A 67 5.98 -3.52 6.70
C LEU A 67 7.38 -3.34 6.08
N LEU A 68 8.28 -2.65 6.77
CA LEU A 68 9.65 -2.46 6.31
C LEU A 68 10.41 -3.79 6.24
N ASP A 69 10.31 -4.61 7.30
CA ASP A 69 10.95 -5.93 7.35
C ASP A 69 10.43 -6.85 6.25
N LEU A 70 9.12 -6.81 5.96
CA LEU A 70 8.51 -7.53 4.83
C LEU A 70 9.11 -7.08 3.49
N LYS A 71 9.33 -5.78 3.29
CA LYS A 71 9.90 -5.25 2.04
C LYS A 71 11.40 -5.48 1.90
N ASN A 72 12.10 -5.64 3.01
CA ASN A 72 13.52 -6.00 3.02
C ASN A 72 13.76 -7.51 2.91
N ASN A 73 12.75 -8.33 3.20
CA ASN A 73 12.81 -9.78 3.04
C ASN A 73 12.68 -10.20 1.55
N PRO A 74 13.62 -10.98 0.97
CA PRO A 74 13.57 -11.39 -0.44
C PRO A 74 12.28 -12.12 -0.85
N THR A 75 11.71 -12.94 0.05
CA THR A 75 10.47 -13.70 -0.19
C THR A 75 9.25 -12.85 0.16
N GLY A 76 9.31 -12.11 1.27
CA GLY A 76 8.24 -11.26 1.77
C GLY A 76 7.95 -10.05 0.90
N ARG A 77 8.97 -9.49 0.22
CA ARG A 77 8.82 -8.26 -0.57
C ARG A 77 7.79 -8.46 -1.67
N GLU A 78 7.83 -9.60 -2.34
CA GLU A 78 6.94 -9.96 -3.45
C GLU A 78 5.48 -10.11 -3.03
N VAL A 79 5.23 -10.50 -1.77
CA VAL A 79 3.88 -10.80 -1.30
C VAL A 79 3.00 -9.53 -1.28
N PRO A 80 1.76 -9.60 -1.80
CA PRO A 80 0.77 -8.53 -1.66
C PRO A 80 0.54 -8.19 -0.19
N VAL A 81 0.79 -6.94 0.19
CA VAL A 81 0.48 -6.46 1.54
C VAL A 81 -0.71 -5.52 1.43
N LEU A 82 -1.80 -5.82 2.14
CA LEU A 82 -2.93 -4.94 2.36
C LEU A 82 -2.77 -4.28 3.73
N PRO A 83 -2.33 -3.01 3.77
CA PRO A 83 -2.32 -2.26 5.01
C PRO A 83 -3.76 -1.97 5.44
N VAL A 84 -4.06 -2.28 6.69
CA VAL A 84 -5.32 -1.94 7.35
C VAL A 84 -5.03 -1.04 8.53
N PHE A 85 -6.03 -0.26 8.91
CA PHE A 85 -5.92 0.62 10.05
C PHE A 85 -7.09 0.34 10.98
N LEU A 86 -6.78 -0.24 12.14
CA LEU A 86 -7.80 -0.62 13.12
C LEU A 86 -7.88 0.34 14.29
N SER A 87 -9.09 0.53 14.83
CA SER A 87 -9.26 1.14 16.14
C SER A 87 -8.88 0.17 17.27
N GLN A 88 -8.85 0.66 18.53
CA GLN A 88 -8.68 -0.18 19.71
C GLN A 88 -9.76 -1.26 19.83
N LEU A 89 -10.99 -0.97 19.38
CA LEU A 89 -12.13 -1.90 19.43
C LEU A 89 -12.21 -2.81 18.20
N GLY A 90 -11.13 -2.93 17.42
CA GLY A 90 -11.09 -3.83 16.25
C GLY A 90 -11.86 -3.32 15.03
N LYS A 91 -12.39 -2.10 15.07
CA LYS A 91 -13.11 -1.54 13.91
C LYS A 91 -12.14 -1.19 12.80
N VAL A 92 -12.39 -1.75 11.62
CA VAL A 92 -11.66 -1.40 10.39
C VAL A 92 -12.15 -0.05 9.92
N GLY A 93 -11.30 0.96 9.96
CA GLY A 93 -11.68 2.20 9.29
C GLY A 93 -11.45 2.11 7.77
N GLY A 94 -11.94 3.10 7.03
CA GLY A 94 -11.95 3.10 5.57
C GLY A 94 -10.58 2.74 4.99
N VAL A 95 -10.51 1.65 4.24
CA VAL A 95 -9.33 1.32 3.43
C VAL A 95 -9.12 2.46 2.45
N PHE A 96 -7.94 3.07 2.47
CA PHE A 96 -7.60 4.05 1.45
C PHE A 96 -7.39 3.37 0.11
N PRO A 97 -7.78 4.00 -1.00
CA PRO A 97 -7.33 3.59 -2.32
C PRO A 97 -5.86 4.01 -2.53
N VAL A 98 -4.98 3.74 -1.55
CA VAL A 98 -3.55 3.68 -1.81
C VAL A 98 -3.34 2.37 -2.56
N ALA A 99 -2.93 2.47 -3.82
CA ALA A 99 -2.70 1.30 -4.67
C ALA A 99 -1.57 0.43 -4.09
N GLY A 100 -0.64 1.03 -3.35
CA GLY A 100 0.36 0.33 -2.55
C GLY A 100 1.40 1.27 -1.94
N PHE A 101 2.30 0.69 -1.15
CA PHE A 101 3.47 1.37 -0.61
C PHE A 101 4.72 0.74 -1.20
N PHE A 102 5.70 1.59 -1.54
CA PHE A 102 7.02 1.15 -1.98
C PHE A 102 8.08 1.68 -1.02
N THR A 103 8.99 0.80 -0.59
CA THR A 103 10.19 1.20 0.15
C THR A 103 11.26 1.63 -0.83
N LEU A 104 11.99 2.69 -0.50
CA LEU A 104 13.16 3.16 -1.24
C LEU A 104 14.44 2.57 -0.66
N PRO A 105 15.39 2.11 -1.51
CA PRO A 105 15.34 2.12 -2.97
C PRO A 105 14.35 1.09 -3.53
N ILE A 106 13.68 1.45 -4.63
CA ILE A 106 12.73 0.54 -5.28
C ILE A 106 13.47 -0.47 -6.16
N ASP A 107 13.10 -1.74 -6.03
CA ASP A 107 13.54 -2.80 -6.94
C ASP A 107 12.63 -2.77 -8.20
N PRO A 108 13.19 -2.57 -9.42
CA PRO A 108 12.41 -2.53 -10.65
C PRO A 108 11.62 -3.82 -10.94
N GLU A 109 12.18 -4.99 -10.63
CA GLU A 109 11.52 -6.27 -10.85
C GLU A 109 10.34 -6.44 -9.87
N TYR A 110 10.54 -6.00 -8.63
CA TYR A 110 9.48 -5.97 -7.63
C TYR A 110 8.35 -5.02 -8.03
N MET A 111 8.67 -3.84 -8.54
CA MET A 111 7.67 -2.89 -9.03
C MET A 111 6.87 -3.48 -10.18
N MET A 112 7.54 -4.12 -11.15
CA MET A 112 6.86 -4.80 -12.25
C MET A 112 5.87 -5.84 -11.78
N LYS A 113 6.32 -6.76 -10.90
CA LYS A 113 5.44 -7.78 -10.32
C LYS A 113 4.21 -7.16 -9.67
N LYS A 114 4.36 -6.03 -8.96
CA LYS A 114 3.23 -5.31 -8.34
C LYS A 114 2.30 -4.65 -9.36
N LEU A 115 2.83 -4.00 -10.38
CA LEU A 115 2.01 -3.32 -11.38
C LEU A 115 1.24 -4.33 -12.25
N THR A 116 1.85 -5.46 -12.63
CA THR A 116 1.17 -6.59 -13.31
C THR A 116 0.04 -7.16 -12.46
N VAL A 117 0.29 -7.48 -11.18
CA VAL A 117 -0.76 -8.00 -10.28
C VAL A 117 -1.94 -7.03 -10.14
N LEU A 118 -1.71 -5.73 -10.26
CA LEU A 118 -2.78 -4.72 -10.21
C LEU A 118 -3.48 -4.50 -11.56
N GLY A 119 -3.13 -5.26 -12.60
CA GLY A 119 -3.64 -5.08 -13.96
C GLY A 119 -3.21 -3.75 -14.59
N LEU A 120 -2.12 -3.14 -14.10
CA LEU A 120 -1.62 -1.83 -14.54
C LEU A 120 -0.48 -1.94 -15.55
N ALA A 121 0.06 -3.14 -15.79
CA ALA A 121 1.22 -3.36 -16.66
C ALA A 121 0.99 -4.38 -17.79
N ASP A 122 -0.10 -5.16 -17.78
CA ASP A 122 -0.27 -6.28 -18.72
C ASP A 122 -0.78 -5.87 -20.12
N ASP A 123 -1.27 -4.64 -20.30
CA ASP A 123 -1.79 -4.10 -21.57
C ASP A 123 -1.00 -2.85 -22.06
N ALA A 124 0.25 -2.67 -21.62
CA ALA A 124 1.06 -1.52 -22.01
C ALA A 124 1.66 -1.66 -23.44
N ASP A 125 0.80 -1.88 -24.43
CA ASP A 125 1.15 -1.70 -25.85
C ASP A 125 1.26 -0.20 -26.23
N THR A 126 1.02 0.72 -25.29
CA THR A 126 1.09 2.17 -25.50
C THR A 126 2.25 2.79 -24.72
N TRP A 127 3.24 3.27 -25.45
CA TRP A 127 4.44 3.95 -24.94
C TRP A 127 4.15 5.40 -24.47
N ASP A 128 2.89 5.75 -24.20
CA ASP A 128 2.40 7.12 -23.97
C ASP A 128 1.77 7.35 -22.58
N LEU A 129 1.83 6.36 -21.67
CA LEU A 129 1.25 6.50 -20.33
C LEU A 129 2.18 7.28 -19.40
N GLN A 130 1.70 8.43 -18.92
CA GLN A 130 2.45 9.27 -17.99
C GLN A 130 2.25 8.81 -16.55
N VAL A 131 3.35 8.60 -15.85
CA VAL A 131 3.41 8.34 -14.42
C VAL A 131 3.94 9.57 -13.72
N MET A 132 3.25 10.01 -12.67
CA MET A 132 3.69 11.15 -11.89
C MET A 132 4.54 10.70 -10.71
N VAL A 133 5.73 11.28 -10.55
CA VAL A 133 6.59 11.12 -9.37
C VAL A 133 6.61 12.44 -8.62
N ILE A 134 6.21 12.40 -7.35
CA ILE A 134 6.03 13.59 -6.50
C ILE A 134 7.01 13.50 -5.35
N SER A 135 8.04 14.34 -5.36
CA SER A 135 9.05 14.35 -4.29
C SER A 135 9.80 15.66 -4.25
N LYS A 136 10.32 16.04 -3.07
CA LYS A 136 11.02 17.31 -2.88
C LYS A 136 12.24 17.52 -3.80
N ARG A 137 12.93 16.45 -4.20
CA ARG A 137 14.21 16.52 -4.93
C ARG A 137 14.24 15.67 -6.21
N GLY A 138 13.11 15.07 -6.61
CA GLY A 138 13.11 13.96 -7.57
C GLY A 138 13.52 12.64 -6.90
N GLU A 139 13.00 11.52 -7.40
CA GLU A 139 13.39 10.16 -6.99
C GLU A 139 13.92 9.41 -8.22
N GLU A 140 15.20 9.61 -8.53
CA GLU A 140 15.79 9.14 -9.79
C GLU A 140 15.74 7.60 -9.95
N SER A 141 15.89 6.85 -8.85
CA SER A 141 15.76 5.39 -8.86
C SER A 141 14.34 4.95 -9.22
N VAL A 142 13.33 5.65 -8.70
CA VAL A 142 11.92 5.40 -9.03
C VAL A 142 11.63 5.80 -10.48
N ALA A 143 12.12 6.96 -10.91
CA ALA A 143 11.96 7.41 -12.29
C ALA A 143 12.59 6.43 -13.28
N LYS A 144 13.84 6.00 -13.05
CA LYS A 144 14.52 4.99 -13.88
C LYS A 144 13.79 3.65 -13.90
N ALA A 145 13.33 3.20 -12.74
CA ALA A 145 12.58 1.96 -12.65
C ALA A 145 11.30 2.07 -13.50
N ILE A 146 10.55 3.17 -13.39
CA ILE A 146 9.30 3.40 -14.15
C ILE A 146 9.58 3.51 -15.66
N THR A 147 10.60 4.28 -16.08
CA THR A 147 10.93 4.43 -17.50
C THR A 147 11.41 3.13 -18.11
N SER A 148 12.08 2.26 -17.33
CA SER A 148 12.48 0.94 -17.81
C SER A 148 11.29 0.02 -18.12
N LEU A 149 10.09 0.36 -17.64
CA LEU A 149 8.85 -0.36 -17.92
C LEU A 149 8.07 0.26 -19.09
N GLY A 150 8.64 1.26 -19.78
CA GLY A 150 8.02 1.91 -20.94
C GLY A 150 7.10 3.09 -20.61
N PHE A 151 7.03 3.54 -19.36
CA PHE A 151 6.23 4.71 -18.97
C PHE A 151 7.04 6.03 -19.08
N GLU A 152 6.35 7.12 -19.42
CA GLU A 152 6.91 8.47 -19.30
C GLU A 152 6.79 8.97 -17.86
N VAL A 153 7.80 9.70 -17.36
CA VAL A 153 7.78 10.24 -15.99
C VAL A 153 7.59 11.74 -16.00
N VAL A 154 6.54 12.20 -15.31
CA VAL A 154 6.31 13.60 -14.97
C VAL A 154 6.69 13.83 -13.52
N ASN A 155 7.63 14.74 -13.26
CA ASN A 155 8.02 15.10 -11.91
C ASN A 155 7.20 16.28 -11.39
N ALA A 156 6.80 16.22 -10.13
CA ALA A 156 6.29 17.34 -9.35
C ALA A 156 7.07 17.46 -8.04
N TYR A 157 7.38 18.68 -7.61
CA TYR A 157 8.26 18.92 -6.47
C TYR A 157 7.52 19.42 -5.23
N THR A 158 6.24 19.77 -5.39
CA THR A 158 5.31 20.14 -4.31
C THR A 158 3.94 19.51 -4.56
N GLY A 159 3.11 19.40 -3.53
CA GLY A 159 1.76 18.87 -3.73
C GLY A 159 0.85 19.85 -4.48
N LYS A 160 1.05 21.18 -4.35
CA LYS A 160 0.33 22.17 -5.17
C LYS A 160 0.63 22.02 -6.66
N GLU A 161 1.92 21.86 -7.00
CA GLU A 161 2.36 21.58 -8.36
C GLU A 161 1.80 20.25 -8.86
N ALA A 162 1.81 19.21 -8.02
CA ALA A 162 1.24 17.92 -8.38
C ALA A 162 -0.25 18.00 -8.72
N VAL A 163 -1.06 18.75 -7.96
CA VAL A 163 -2.49 18.96 -8.32
C VAL A 163 -2.60 19.67 -9.67
N ALA A 164 -1.83 20.74 -9.90
CA ALA A 164 -1.87 21.48 -11.15
C ALA A 164 -1.47 20.58 -12.34
N LEU A 165 -0.33 19.90 -12.26
CA LEU A 165 0.15 19.00 -13.31
C LEU A 165 -0.79 17.81 -13.51
N ALA A 166 -1.34 17.23 -12.44
CA ALA A 166 -2.17 16.05 -12.56
C ALA A 166 -3.52 16.36 -13.23
N THR A 167 -4.06 17.57 -13.03
CA THR A 167 -5.29 18.00 -13.75
C THR A 167 -5.07 18.25 -15.24
N ILE A 168 -3.84 18.61 -15.65
CA ILE A 168 -3.44 18.84 -17.05
C ILE A 168 -3.08 17.52 -17.72
N ASN A 169 -2.13 16.79 -17.14
CA ASN A 169 -1.49 15.62 -17.73
C ASN A 169 -2.28 14.32 -17.52
N ARG A 170 -3.17 14.28 -16.51
CA ARG A 170 -3.99 13.10 -16.14
C ARG A 170 -3.14 11.82 -16.03
N PRO A 171 -2.20 11.79 -15.07
CA PRO A 171 -1.27 10.67 -14.95
C PRO A 171 -2.04 9.36 -14.75
N PHE A 172 -1.53 8.31 -15.38
CA PHE A 172 -2.05 6.96 -15.25
C PHE A 172 -1.89 6.41 -13.83
N MET A 173 -0.80 6.78 -13.15
CA MET A 173 -0.56 6.48 -11.74
C MET A 173 0.38 7.52 -11.11
N VAL A 174 0.39 7.57 -9.78
CA VAL A 174 1.15 8.54 -8.99
C VAL A 174 2.00 7.82 -7.96
N PHE A 175 3.27 8.21 -7.83
CA PHE A 175 4.18 7.82 -6.76
C PHE A 175 4.56 9.07 -5.96
N CYS A 176 4.29 9.10 -4.66
CA CYS A 176 4.50 10.28 -3.84
C CYS A 176 5.35 9.99 -2.61
N SER A 177 6.40 10.78 -2.38
CA SER A 177 7.09 10.81 -1.09
C SER A 177 6.12 11.16 0.03
N VAL A 178 6.29 10.51 1.18
CA VAL A 178 5.48 10.74 2.38
C VAL A 178 5.37 12.22 2.78
N VAL A 179 6.49 12.95 2.77
CA VAL A 179 6.57 14.38 3.14
C VAL A 179 6.99 15.20 1.92
N LEU A 180 6.18 16.20 1.58
CA LEU A 180 6.50 17.21 0.57
C LEU A 180 6.79 18.56 1.27
N PRO A 181 7.35 19.56 0.55
CA PRO A 181 7.64 20.86 1.14
C PRO A 181 6.42 21.61 1.71
N ASP A 182 5.23 21.36 1.16
CA ASP A 182 4.02 22.14 1.43
C ASP A 182 2.84 21.33 2.00
N MET A 183 2.90 20.00 1.98
CA MET A 183 1.90 19.10 2.56
C MET A 183 2.43 17.66 2.69
N SER A 184 1.67 16.77 3.33
CA SER A 184 1.93 15.33 3.29
C SER A 184 1.28 14.65 2.07
N ALA A 185 1.76 13.46 1.72
CA ALA A 185 1.15 12.62 0.67
C ALA A 185 -0.36 12.37 0.92
N PHE A 186 -0.77 12.29 2.19
CA PHE A 186 -2.16 12.04 2.57
C PHE A 186 -3.04 13.27 2.42
N GLU A 187 -2.53 14.45 2.78
CA GLU A 187 -3.21 15.72 2.49
C GLU A 187 -3.37 15.92 0.98
N LEU A 188 -2.35 15.56 0.20
CA LEU A 188 -2.40 15.61 -1.25
C LEU A 188 -3.44 14.63 -1.82
N MET A 189 -3.50 13.41 -1.30
CA MET A 189 -4.50 12.41 -1.69
C MET A 189 -5.93 12.94 -1.44
N GLU A 190 -6.20 13.56 -0.29
CA GLU A 190 -7.51 14.17 -0.03
C GLU A 190 -7.83 15.30 -1.01
N ARG A 191 -6.82 16.08 -1.40
CA ARG A 191 -6.99 17.10 -2.44
C ARG A 191 -7.30 16.48 -3.80
N PHE A 192 -6.59 15.42 -4.20
CA PHE A 192 -6.84 14.71 -5.46
C PHE A 192 -8.28 14.20 -5.56
N ARG A 193 -8.88 13.75 -4.45
CA ARG A 193 -10.28 13.29 -4.41
C ARG A 193 -11.30 14.37 -4.76
N LEU A 194 -10.96 15.64 -4.58
CA LEU A 194 -11.82 16.78 -4.92
C LEU A 194 -11.87 17.05 -6.43
N PHE A 195 -10.95 16.47 -7.21
CA PHE A 195 -10.84 16.71 -8.65
C PHE A 195 -11.24 15.45 -9.45
N PRO A 196 -12.38 15.47 -10.17
CA PRO A 196 -12.89 14.30 -10.91
C PRO A 196 -11.89 13.61 -11.85
N GLN A 197 -10.92 14.36 -12.36
CA GLN A 197 -9.92 13.95 -13.35
C GLN A 197 -8.83 13.06 -12.73
N VAL A 198 -8.57 13.21 -11.43
CA VAL A 198 -7.45 12.56 -10.74
C VAL A 198 -7.88 11.79 -9.48
N ARG A 199 -9.14 11.92 -9.05
CA ARG A 199 -9.69 11.29 -7.85
C ARG A 199 -9.62 9.75 -7.81
N ASN A 200 -9.48 9.11 -8.98
CA ASN A 200 -9.43 7.65 -9.13
C ASN A 200 -8.06 7.15 -9.59
N VAL A 201 -7.08 8.04 -9.75
CA VAL A 201 -5.73 7.65 -10.19
C VAL A 201 -5.08 6.81 -9.09
N PRO A 202 -4.54 5.61 -9.39
CA PRO A 202 -3.77 4.81 -8.45
C PRO A 202 -2.65 5.64 -7.79
N PHE A 203 -2.70 5.74 -6.46
CA PHE A 203 -1.75 6.55 -5.69
C PHE A 203 -0.88 5.63 -4.84
N PHE A 204 0.43 5.61 -5.11
CA PHE A 204 1.44 4.86 -4.39
C PHE A 204 2.26 5.78 -3.50
N VAL A 205 2.53 5.35 -2.26
CA VAL A 205 3.34 6.13 -1.31
C VAL A 205 4.76 5.56 -1.21
N LEU A 206 5.76 6.42 -1.36
CA LEU A 206 7.18 6.10 -1.26
C LEU A 206 7.67 6.32 0.17
N MET A 207 8.10 5.23 0.82
CA MET A 207 8.63 5.22 2.19
C MET A 207 10.14 5.06 2.16
N LYS A 208 10.84 5.68 3.11
CA LYS A 208 12.28 5.46 3.28
C LYS A 208 12.52 4.33 4.27
N ASP A 209 13.48 3.46 3.95
CA ASP A 209 13.84 2.35 4.84
C ASP A 209 14.39 2.86 6.20
N THR A 210 15.01 4.03 6.21
CA THR A 210 15.64 4.62 7.40
C THR A 210 14.68 5.42 8.30
N MET A 211 13.36 5.28 8.14
CA MET A 211 12.40 6.07 8.92
C MET A 211 12.50 5.76 10.41
N LYS A 212 12.61 6.80 11.24
CA LYS A 212 12.64 6.67 12.70
C LYS A 212 11.25 6.37 13.26
N ASP A 213 11.18 5.78 14.45
CA ASP A 213 9.90 5.43 15.10
C ASP A 213 8.97 6.63 15.30
N GLY A 214 9.53 7.81 15.60
CA GLY A 214 8.75 9.05 15.69
C GLY A 214 8.11 9.46 14.35
N GLU A 215 8.79 9.22 13.22
CA GLU A 215 8.27 9.51 11.88
C GLU A 215 7.19 8.51 11.48
N LYS A 216 7.41 7.22 11.77
CA LYS A 216 6.39 6.18 11.63
C LYS A 216 5.14 6.52 12.45
N THR A 217 5.32 6.94 13.70
CA THR A 217 4.22 7.34 14.60
C THR A 217 3.45 8.54 14.05
N ALA A 218 4.14 9.56 13.55
CA ALA A 218 3.50 10.72 12.93
C ALA A 218 2.69 10.32 11.68
N LEU A 219 3.24 9.39 10.88
CA LEU A 219 2.56 8.83 9.72
C LEU A 219 1.29 8.07 10.11
N SER A 220 1.37 7.22 11.13
CA SER A 220 0.23 6.49 11.68
C SER A 220 -0.90 7.43 12.07
N ARG A 221 -0.60 8.57 12.72
CA ARG A 221 -1.62 9.54 13.12
C ARG A 221 -2.32 10.19 11.93
N GLN A 222 -1.59 10.50 10.86
CA GLN A 222 -2.21 11.09 9.65
C GLN A 222 -3.10 10.06 8.93
N VAL A 223 -2.63 8.83 8.79
CA VAL A 223 -3.40 7.69 8.28
C VAL A 223 -4.65 7.48 9.14
N GLU A 224 -4.53 7.54 10.46
CA GLU A 224 -5.66 7.43 11.39
C GLU A 224 -6.77 8.44 11.09
N HIS A 225 -6.40 9.71 10.99
CA HIS A 225 -7.35 10.80 10.80
C HIS A 225 -8.14 10.65 9.49
N LEU A 226 -7.47 10.19 8.44
CA LEU A 226 -8.08 10.03 7.12
C LEU A 226 -9.01 8.79 7.13
N VAL A 227 -8.67 7.75 7.92
CA VAL A 227 -9.42 6.48 8.05
C VAL A 227 -10.67 6.65 8.90
N ARG A 228 -10.58 7.37 10.03
CA ARG A 228 -11.71 7.61 10.95
C ARG A 228 -12.88 8.38 10.31
N LYS A 229 -12.68 8.99 9.14
CA LYS A 229 -13.75 9.69 8.41
C LYS A 229 -14.88 8.76 7.96
N LYS A 230 -14.62 7.44 7.82
CA LYS A 230 -15.64 6.45 7.48
C LYS A 230 -15.23 5.07 8.01
N GLU A 231 -16.04 4.45 8.86
CA GLU A 231 -15.87 3.03 9.24
C GLU A 231 -16.28 2.13 8.06
N LEU A 232 -15.60 0.99 7.90
CA LEU A 232 -15.81 0.07 6.78
C LEU A 232 -16.65 -1.15 7.22
N THR A 233 -17.65 -1.53 6.42
CA THR A 233 -18.41 -2.78 6.68
C THR A 233 -17.65 -4.03 6.22
N ARG A 234 -18.11 -5.22 6.65
CA ARG A 234 -17.56 -6.52 6.20
C ARG A 234 -17.66 -6.69 4.69
N GLU A 235 -18.79 -6.30 4.13
CA GLU A 235 -19.09 -6.39 2.71
C GLU A 235 -18.21 -5.45 1.91
N GLU A 236 -18.03 -4.21 2.38
CA GLU A 236 -17.15 -3.24 1.73
C GLU A 236 -15.68 -3.71 1.79
N PHE A 237 -15.23 -4.26 2.93
CA PHE A 237 -13.89 -4.86 3.06
C PHE A 237 -13.69 -6.06 2.13
N ALA A 238 -14.65 -6.98 2.08
CA ALA A 238 -14.60 -8.12 1.17
C ALA A 238 -14.59 -7.68 -0.31
N ALA A 239 -15.34 -6.63 -0.66
CA ALA A 239 -15.32 -6.08 -2.01
C ALA A 239 -13.94 -5.52 -2.41
N TYR A 240 -13.18 -4.93 -1.47
CA TYR A 240 -11.80 -4.50 -1.73
C TYR A 240 -10.84 -5.65 -2.06
N LEU A 241 -11.07 -6.83 -1.47
CA LEU A 241 -10.26 -8.02 -1.72
C LEU A 241 -10.59 -8.69 -3.05
N ARG A 242 -11.88 -8.70 -3.44
CA ARG A 242 -12.35 -9.35 -4.68
C ARG A 242 -12.14 -8.54 -5.95
N ARG A 243 -11.86 -7.24 -5.83
CA ARG A 243 -11.48 -6.37 -6.97
C ARG A 243 -9.98 -6.48 -7.30
N ARG A 244 -9.28 -7.43 -6.70
CA ARG A 244 -7.89 -7.79 -6.95
C ARG A 244 -7.83 -9.21 -7.48
#